data_AF-A0A643F6E9-F1
#
_entry.id   AF-A0A643F6E9-F1
#
_cell.length_a   1.000
_cell.length_b   1.000
_cell.length_c   1.000
_cell.angle_alpha   90.00
_cell.angle_beta   90.00
_cell.angle_gamma   90.00
#
_symmetry.space_group_name_H-M   'P 1'
#
loop_
_entity.id
_entity.type
_entity.pdbx_description
1 polymer ?
#
loop_
_entity_poly.entity_id
_entity_poly.type
_entity_poly.pdbx_seq_one_letter_code
_entity_poly.pdbx_strand_id
1 'polypeptide(L)'
;MVGKKTLSTLVAALIALPFLASNLNAETFDRVVILANTPKITRWAVIHQEPDPAHNDPYYHLEAFEHKKGAQPWVFKRLAHHMVITSEALEKSRNKKRAGTYAYKDVEFWITYKMWRDNPEIRAQTPICETSIKDCLERATDQK
;
A
#
# COMPACT_ATOMS: atom_id res chain seq x y z
N MET A 1 76.06 6.10 29.09
CA MET A 1 75.40 4.83 28.75
C MET A 1 74.06 5.15 28.12
N VAL A 2 73.97 5.03 26.79
CA VAL A 2 72.76 5.30 25.99
C VAL A 2 72.43 3.99 25.29
N GLY A 3 71.32 3.36 25.67
CA GLY A 3 70.85 2.10 25.09
C GLY A 3 69.66 2.33 24.18
N LYS A 4 69.87 2.20 22.86
CA LYS A 4 68.80 2.09 21.86
C LYS A 4 68.05 0.76 22.03
N LYS A 5 66.71 0.80 22.06
CA LYS A 5 65.86 -0.30 21.60
C LYS A 5 64.66 0.28 20.87
N THR A 6 64.67 0.14 19.54
CA THR A 6 63.49 0.23 18.68
C THR A 6 62.73 -1.09 18.75
N LEU A 7 61.41 -1.04 18.95
CA LEU A 7 60.52 -2.02 18.34
C LEU A 7 59.12 -1.43 18.22
N SER A 8 58.69 -1.24 16.97
CA SER A 8 57.35 -0.87 16.56
C SER A 8 56.29 -1.85 17.09
N THR A 9 55.14 -1.35 17.50
CA THR A 9 53.91 -2.16 17.53
C THR A 9 52.75 -1.32 17.03
N LEU A 10 52.24 -1.72 15.87
CA LEU A 10 50.99 -1.29 15.29
C LEU A 10 49.83 -1.60 16.25
N VAL A 11 48.98 -0.62 16.55
CA VAL A 11 47.55 -0.84 16.75
C VAL A 11 46.80 0.34 16.12
N ALA A 12 46.58 0.24 14.81
CA ALA A 12 45.57 1.03 14.11
C ALA A 12 44.42 0.07 13.82
N ALA A 13 43.30 0.16 14.55
CA ALA A 13 42.03 -0.43 14.11
C ALA A 13 40.84 0.02 14.98
N LEU A 14 39.80 0.47 14.28
CA LEU A 14 38.37 0.26 14.59
C LEU A 14 37.69 1.12 15.67
N ILE A 15 37.35 2.36 15.30
CA ILE A 15 36.04 2.94 15.66
C ILE A 15 35.41 3.53 14.39
N ALA A 16 35.10 2.66 13.43
CA ALA A 16 34.10 2.94 12.42
C ALA A 16 32.90 2.04 12.77
N LEU A 17 32.14 2.45 13.78
CA LEU A 17 30.82 1.89 14.00
C LEU A 17 29.98 2.27 12.77
N PRO A 18 29.49 1.30 11.98
CA PRO A 18 28.65 1.63 10.86
C PRO A 18 27.43 2.32 11.46
N PHE A 19 27.07 3.48 10.92
CA PHE A 19 25.67 3.89 10.95
C PHE A 19 24.92 2.67 10.41
N LEU A 20 24.32 1.90 11.33
CA LEU A 20 23.31 0.92 11.01
C LEU A 20 22.32 1.71 10.17
N ALA A 21 22.38 1.49 8.86
CA ALA A 21 21.40 1.98 7.94
C ALA A 21 20.08 1.49 8.53
N SER A 22 19.33 2.42 9.11
CA SER A 22 17.92 2.22 9.35
C SER A 22 17.37 1.91 7.98
N ASN A 23 17.19 0.62 7.68
CA ASN A 23 16.24 0.20 6.68
C ASN A 23 14.88 0.61 7.24
N LEU A 24 14.57 1.91 7.21
CA LEU A 24 13.19 2.32 7.02
C LEU A 24 12.81 1.61 5.74
N ASN A 25 12.08 0.50 5.86
CA ASN A 25 11.34 -0.03 4.74
C ASN A 25 10.48 1.13 4.25
N ALA A 26 10.95 1.82 3.21
CA ALA A 26 10.12 2.74 2.47
C ALA A 26 8.90 1.92 2.06
N GLU A 27 7.74 2.32 2.57
CA GLU A 27 6.46 1.69 2.28
C GLU A 27 6.40 1.45 0.78
N THR A 28 6.26 0.18 0.38
CA THR A 28 6.38 -0.24 -1.01
C THR A 28 5.34 0.50 -1.84
N PHE A 29 5.79 1.47 -2.65
CA PHE A 29 4.94 2.21 -3.59
C PHE A 29 4.16 1.30 -4.54
N ASP A 30 4.60 0.05 -4.74
CA ASP A 30 3.90 -0.95 -5.57
C ASP A 30 2.47 -1.24 -5.11
N ARG A 31 2.19 -1.12 -3.81
CA ARG A 31 0.85 -1.34 -3.24
C ARG A 31 -0.07 -0.14 -3.41
N VAL A 32 0.46 1.04 -3.70
CA VAL A 32 -0.34 2.27 -3.83
C VAL A 32 -0.64 2.55 -5.30
N VAL A 33 -1.92 2.61 -5.62
CA VAL A 33 -2.40 2.91 -6.97
C VAL A 33 -3.00 4.31 -6.99
N ILE A 34 -2.36 5.25 -7.70
CA ILE A 34 -2.97 6.58 -7.91
C ILE A 34 -4.11 6.44 -8.92
N LEU A 35 -5.30 6.91 -8.53
CA LEU A 35 -6.50 6.88 -9.37
C LEU A 35 -6.75 8.25 -10.00
N ALA A 36 -6.60 9.30 -9.19
CA ALA A 36 -6.73 10.68 -9.64
C ALA A 36 -5.81 11.59 -8.84
N ASN A 37 -5.19 12.55 -9.52
CA ASN A 37 -4.45 13.64 -8.87
C ASN A 37 -4.75 14.95 -9.61
N THR A 38 -5.61 15.76 -9.01
CA THR A 38 -6.07 17.05 -9.56
C THR A 38 -5.75 18.18 -8.58
N PRO A 39 -5.92 19.45 -8.96
CA PRO A 39 -5.77 20.58 -8.02
C PRO A 39 -6.75 20.53 -6.84
N LYS A 40 -7.85 19.77 -6.94
CA LYS A 40 -8.90 19.71 -5.91
C LYS A 40 -8.78 18.49 -5.01
N ILE A 41 -8.41 17.35 -5.58
CA ILE A 41 -8.42 16.05 -4.88
C ILE A 41 -7.26 15.15 -5.30
N THR A 42 -6.89 14.25 -4.39
CA THR A 42 -6.14 13.03 -4.70
C THR A 42 -7.00 11.82 -4.35
N ARG A 43 -7.11 10.88 -5.27
CA ARG A 43 -7.69 9.56 -5.04
C ARG A 43 -6.63 8.50 -5.27
N TRP A 44 -6.57 7.54 -4.37
CA TRP A 44 -5.67 6.40 -4.46
C TRP A 44 -6.33 5.16 -3.91
N ALA A 45 -5.82 4.01 -4.31
CA ALA A 45 -6.12 2.73 -3.70
C ALA A 45 -4.86 2.16 -3.03
N VAL A 46 -5.06 1.35 -2.01
CA VAL A 46 -4.00 0.58 -1.33
C VAL A 46 -4.33 -0.89 -1.45
N ILE A 47 -3.45 -1.64 -2.12
CA ILE A 47 -3.51 -3.08 -2.25
C ILE A 47 -2.99 -3.68 -0.95
N HIS A 48 -3.88 -4.35 -0.21
CA HIS A 48 -3.52 -5.02 1.03
C HIS A 48 -3.28 -6.53 0.82
N GLN A 49 -3.98 -7.12 -0.17
CA GLN A 49 -3.83 -8.54 -0.51
C GLN A 49 -3.74 -8.71 -2.02
N GLU A 50 -2.72 -9.46 -2.44
CA GLU A 50 -2.51 -9.93 -3.81
C GLU A 50 -3.20 -11.29 -4.02
N PRO A 51 -3.36 -11.77 -5.26
CA PRO A 51 -3.89 -13.11 -5.52
C PRO A 51 -3.20 -14.16 -4.65
N ASP A 52 -4.00 -14.99 -3.99
CA ASP A 52 -3.57 -16.03 -3.08
C ASP A 52 -4.02 -17.42 -3.58
N PRO A 53 -3.13 -18.14 -4.29
CA PRO A 53 -3.42 -19.49 -4.76
C PRO A 53 -3.72 -20.49 -3.64
N ALA A 54 -3.19 -20.29 -2.43
CA ALA A 54 -3.42 -21.20 -1.31
C ALA A 54 -4.87 -21.18 -0.83
N HIS A 55 -5.57 -20.06 -1.07
CA HIS A 55 -6.99 -19.88 -0.73
C HIS A 55 -7.91 -19.88 -1.95
N ASN A 56 -7.39 -20.27 -3.13
CA ASN A 56 -8.10 -20.21 -4.42
C ASN A 56 -8.69 -18.82 -4.69
N ASP A 57 -7.90 -17.79 -4.40
CA ASP A 57 -8.27 -16.38 -4.54
C ASP A 57 -7.45 -15.75 -5.68
N PRO A 58 -8.02 -15.58 -6.88
CA PRO A 58 -7.30 -15.03 -8.02
C PRO A 58 -7.31 -13.49 -8.06
N TYR A 59 -7.87 -12.81 -7.06
CA TYR A 59 -8.16 -11.38 -7.11
C TYR A 59 -7.20 -10.56 -6.24
N TYR A 60 -7.10 -9.28 -6.56
CA TYR A 60 -6.53 -8.31 -5.64
C TYR A 60 -7.62 -7.79 -4.71
N HIS A 61 -7.24 -7.44 -3.49
CA HIS A 61 -8.11 -6.78 -2.53
C HIS A 61 -7.51 -5.48 -2.03
N LEU A 62 -8.32 -4.42 -2.09
CA LEU A 62 -7.87 -3.07 -1.81
C LEU A 62 -8.88 -2.23 -1.03
N GLU A 63 -8.37 -1.18 -0.42
CA GLU A 63 -9.14 -0.01 0.02
C GLU A 63 -8.97 1.12 -1.00
N ALA A 64 -10.00 1.96 -1.16
CA ALA A 64 -9.92 3.16 -2.00
C ALA A 64 -10.26 4.42 -1.20
N PHE A 65 -9.50 5.49 -1.42
CA PHE A 65 -9.56 6.73 -0.65
C PHE A 65 -9.65 7.96 -1.54
N GLU A 66 -10.23 9.03 -0.99
CA GLU A 66 -10.19 10.39 -1.50
C GLU A 66 -9.73 11.35 -0.41
N HIS A 67 -8.84 12.25 -0.77
CA HIS A 67 -8.41 13.35 0.07
C HIS A 67 -8.52 14.67 -0.70
N LYS A 68 -9.09 15.70 -0.06
CA LYS A 68 -9.20 17.04 -0.62
C LYS A 68 -7.87 17.77 -0.43
N LYS A 69 -7.35 18.41 -1.48
CA LYS A 69 -6.11 19.19 -1.39
C LYS A 69 -6.24 20.30 -0.33
N GLY A 70 -5.23 20.41 0.53
CA GLY A 70 -5.18 21.38 1.62
C GLY A 70 -5.99 21.01 2.86
N ALA A 71 -6.69 19.88 2.87
CA ALA A 71 -7.28 19.35 4.10
C ALA A 71 -6.21 18.77 5.02
N GLN A 72 -6.54 18.61 6.31
CA GLN A 72 -5.66 17.95 7.26
C GLN A 72 -5.51 16.46 6.91
N PRO A 73 -4.35 15.82 7.17
CA PRO A 73 -4.10 14.42 6.81
C PRO A 73 -5.15 13.42 7.27
N TRP A 74 -5.77 13.62 8.44
CA TRP A 74 -6.82 12.74 8.98
C TRP A 74 -8.21 12.97 8.37
N VAL A 75 -8.37 13.97 7.49
CA VAL A 75 -9.63 14.26 6.81
C VAL A 75 -9.61 13.61 5.44
N PHE A 76 -10.24 12.44 5.34
CA PHE A 76 -10.37 11.70 4.10
C PHE A 76 -11.75 11.08 3.96
N LYS A 77 -12.10 10.69 2.75
CA LYS A 77 -13.22 9.80 2.49
C LYS A 77 -12.67 8.44 2.12
N ARG A 78 -13.20 7.40 2.73
CA ARG A 78 -13.03 6.04 2.27
C ARG A 78 -14.10 5.76 1.22
N LEU A 79 -13.67 5.61 -0.03
CA LEU A 79 -14.54 5.34 -1.18
C LEU A 79 -14.96 3.87 -1.22
N ALA A 80 -14.07 2.96 -0.83
CA ALA A 80 -14.36 1.54 -0.64
C ALA A 80 -13.54 1.00 0.54
N HIS A 81 -14.22 0.29 1.45
CA HIS A 81 -13.62 -0.43 2.59
C HIS A 81 -12.99 -1.75 2.18
N HIS A 82 -13.54 -2.41 1.18
CA HIS A 82 -13.03 -3.63 0.60
C HIS A 82 -13.55 -3.71 -0.83
N MET A 83 -12.64 -3.80 -1.79
CA MET A 83 -12.96 -4.05 -3.18
C MET A 83 -12.18 -5.27 -3.65
N VAL A 84 -12.89 -6.21 -4.27
CA VAL A 84 -12.32 -7.33 -5.01
C VAL A 84 -12.15 -6.89 -6.46
N ILE A 85 -10.95 -7.01 -7.02
CA ILE A 85 -10.66 -6.50 -8.37
C ILE A 85 -9.78 -7.45 -9.16
N THR A 86 -10.04 -7.56 -10.46
CA THR A 86 -9.17 -8.33 -11.37
C THR A 86 -7.85 -7.59 -11.63
N SER A 87 -6.81 -8.34 -11.99
CA SER A 87 -5.51 -7.75 -12.37
C SER A 87 -5.66 -6.74 -13.52
N GLU A 88 -6.43 -7.08 -14.56
CA GLU A 88 -6.65 -6.21 -15.71
C GLU A 88 -7.36 -4.90 -15.32
N ALA A 89 -8.37 -5.00 -14.45
CA ALA A 89 -9.11 -3.84 -13.98
C ALA A 89 -8.25 -2.91 -13.10
N LEU A 90 -7.40 -3.49 -12.27
CA LEU A 90 -6.43 -2.75 -11.45
C LEU A 90 -5.47 -1.96 -12.33
N GLU A 91 -4.91 -2.60 -13.37
CA GLU A 91 -3.99 -1.93 -14.30
C GLU A 91 -4.67 -0.82 -15.10
N LYS A 92 -5.90 -1.03 -15.58
CA LYS A 92 -6.71 0.02 -16.22
C LYS A 92 -6.98 1.21 -15.31
N SER A 93 -6.94 1.02 -13.99
CA SER A 93 -7.22 2.06 -13.00
C SER A 93 -6.02 2.94 -12.66
N ARG A 94 -4.79 2.51 -13.01
CA ARG A 94 -3.57 3.24 -12.67
C ARG A 94 -3.45 4.53 -13.47
N ASN A 95 -3.49 5.65 -12.76
CA ASN A 95 -3.05 6.95 -13.24
C ASN A 95 -1.54 7.00 -13.08
N LYS A 96 -0.77 6.91 -14.17
CA LYS A 96 0.72 6.86 -14.21
C LYS A 96 1.44 8.09 -13.59
N LYS A 97 0.71 8.95 -12.88
CA LYS A 97 1.19 10.13 -12.17
C LYS A 97 1.60 9.75 -10.74
N ARG A 98 2.57 10.48 -10.19
CA ARG A 98 2.91 10.43 -8.76
C ARG A 98 2.02 11.39 -7.98
N ALA A 99 1.68 11.01 -6.75
CA ALA A 99 0.99 11.87 -5.80
C ALA A 99 1.39 11.47 -4.38
N GLY A 100 1.44 12.44 -3.46
CA GLY A 100 1.51 12.14 -2.03
C GLY A 100 0.21 11.49 -1.58
N THR A 101 0.33 10.42 -0.81
CA THR A 101 -0.78 9.65 -0.23
C THR A 101 -0.58 9.55 1.28
N TYR A 102 -1.59 9.04 1.96
CA TYR A 102 -1.55 8.81 3.41
C TYR A 102 -1.83 7.34 3.70
N ALA A 103 -1.12 6.79 4.67
CA ALA A 103 -1.37 5.47 5.21
C ALA A 103 -2.40 5.57 6.34
N TYR A 104 -3.44 4.74 6.27
CA TYR A 104 -4.46 4.62 7.31
C TYR A 104 -4.46 3.21 7.90
N LYS A 105 -5.06 3.06 9.08
CA LYS A 105 -5.19 1.75 9.73
C LYS A 105 -6.03 0.83 8.86
N ASP A 106 -5.53 -0.38 8.63
CA ASP A 106 -6.09 -1.41 7.75
C ASP A 106 -6.76 -2.56 8.53
N VAL A 107 -6.96 -2.39 9.84
CA VAL A 107 -7.59 -3.42 10.70
C VAL A 107 -8.99 -3.79 10.19
N GLU A 108 -9.79 -2.79 9.80
CA GLU A 108 -11.14 -3.00 9.27
C GLU A 108 -11.11 -3.71 7.90
N PHE A 109 -10.10 -3.43 7.08
CA PHE A 109 -9.88 -4.15 5.83
C PHE A 109 -9.61 -5.63 6.11
N TRP A 110 -8.68 -5.96 7.02
CA TRP A 110 -8.31 -7.35 7.28
C TRP A 110 -9.46 -8.17 7.87
N ILE A 111 -10.30 -7.56 8.69
CA ILE A 111 -11.54 -8.19 9.17
C ILE A 111 -12.46 -8.51 7.98
N THR A 112 -12.68 -7.55 7.07
CA THR A 112 -13.57 -7.72 5.91
C THR A 112 -13.00 -8.75 4.92
N TYR A 113 -11.70 -8.69 4.63
CA TYR A 113 -11.01 -9.67 3.78
C TYR A 113 -11.12 -11.08 4.36
N LYS A 114 -10.87 -11.26 5.66
CA LYS A 114 -11.02 -12.56 6.31
C LYS A 114 -12.45 -13.09 6.20
N MET A 115 -13.45 -12.24 6.44
CA MET A 115 -14.86 -12.62 6.26
C MET A 115 -15.15 -13.04 4.82
N TRP A 116 -14.68 -12.28 3.83
CA TRP A 116 -14.82 -12.66 2.43
C TRP A 116 -14.13 -14.00 2.15
N ARG A 117 -12.86 -14.16 2.51
CA ARG A 117 -12.06 -15.36 2.22
C ARG A 117 -12.67 -16.62 2.84
N ASP A 118 -13.08 -16.54 4.10
CA ASP A 118 -13.51 -17.69 4.89
C ASP A 118 -15.01 -18.02 4.72
N ASN A 119 -15.81 -17.13 4.10
CA ASN A 119 -17.26 -17.33 3.92
C ASN A 119 -17.67 -17.39 2.43
N PRO A 120 -18.01 -18.59 1.90
CA PRO A 120 -18.45 -18.76 0.51
C PRO A 120 -19.68 -17.94 0.11
N GLU A 121 -20.64 -17.73 1.01
CA GLU A 121 -21.86 -16.97 0.72
C GLU A 121 -21.54 -15.49 0.49
N ILE A 122 -20.65 -14.92 1.32
CA ILE A 122 -20.15 -13.56 1.14
C ILE A 122 -19.40 -13.44 -0.18
N ARG A 123 -18.55 -14.42 -0.53
CA ARG A 123 -17.83 -14.39 -1.82
C ARG A 123 -18.77 -14.37 -3.00
N ALA A 124 -19.80 -15.22 -2.99
CA ALA A 124 -20.76 -15.32 -4.08
C ALA A 124 -21.57 -14.02 -4.29
N GLN A 125 -21.79 -13.25 -3.22
CA GLN A 125 -22.55 -11.99 -3.26
C GLN A 125 -21.67 -10.76 -3.48
N THR A 126 -20.36 -10.86 -3.24
CA THR A 126 -19.45 -9.72 -3.37
C THR A 126 -19.16 -9.44 -4.84
N PRO A 127 -19.49 -8.25 -5.37
CA PRO A 127 -19.21 -7.94 -6.76
C PRO A 127 -17.70 -7.84 -6.99
N ILE A 128 -17.25 -8.43 -8.09
CA ILE A 128 -15.87 -8.31 -8.57
C ILE A 128 -15.79 -7.12 -9.51
N CYS A 129 -14.82 -6.23 -9.30
CA CYS A 129 -14.56 -5.13 -10.20
C CYS A 129 -13.76 -5.61 -11.43
N GLU A 130 -14.38 -5.56 -12.60
CA GLU A 130 -13.79 -6.02 -13.88
C GLU A 130 -13.48 -4.87 -14.86
N THR A 131 -13.79 -3.62 -14.49
CA THR A 131 -13.61 -2.42 -15.33
C THR A 131 -12.49 -1.51 -14.81
N SER A 132 -12.75 -0.24 -14.49
CA SER A 132 -11.85 0.56 -13.65
C SER A 132 -12.43 0.73 -12.25
N ILE A 133 -11.58 0.98 -11.25
CA ILE A 133 -11.99 1.31 -9.87
C ILE A 133 -12.97 2.49 -9.88
N LYS A 134 -12.73 3.50 -10.73
CA LYS A 134 -13.65 4.65 -10.87
C LYS A 134 -15.05 4.18 -11.27
N ASP A 135 -15.16 3.38 -12.32
CA ASP A 135 -16.46 2.96 -12.85
C ASP A 135 -17.19 2.01 -11.88
N CYS A 136 -16.44 1.15 -11.18
CA CYS A 136 -16.99 0.29 -10.14
C CYS A 136 -17.53 1.09 -8.95
N LEU A 137 -16.83 2.14 -8.50
CA LEU A 137 -17.29 3.03 -7.44
C LEU A 137 -18.53 3.83 -7.84
N GLU A 138 -18.60 4.31 -9.09
CA GLU A 138 -19.76 5.02 -9.63
C GLU A 138 -20.99 4.11 -9.61
N ARG A 139 -20.90 2.90 -10.18
CA ARG A 139 -22.00 1.92 -10.16
C ARG A 139 -22.46 1.54 -8.74
N ALA A 140 -21.53 1.36 -7.81
CA ALA A 140 -21.86 1.03 -6.43
C ALA A 140 -22.57 2.17 -5.67
N THR A 141 -22.38 3.42 -6.12
CA THR A 141 -23.08 4.58 -5.57
C THR A 141 -24.49 4.69 -6.14
N ASP A 142 -24.68 4.36 -7.41
CA ASP A 142 -25.99 4.40 -8.08
C ASP A 142 -26.97 3.30 -7.61
N GLN A 143 -26.45 2.24 -6.98
CA GLN A 143 -27.24 1.13 -6.40
C GLN A 143 -27.76 1.40 -4.98
N LYS A 144 -27.45 2.57 -4.40
CA LYS A 144 -27.93 2.99 -3.07
C LYS A 144 -29.10 3.96 -3.18
#